data_AF-A0A372DEL6-F1
#
_entry.id   AF-A0A372DEL6-F1
#
_cell.length_a   1.000
_cell.length_b   1.000
_cell.length_c   1.000
_cell.angle_alpha   90.00
_cell.angle_beta   90.00
_cell.angle_gamma   90.00
#
_symmetry.space_group_name_H-M   'P 1'
#
loop_
_entity.id
_entity.type
_entity.pdbx_description
1 polymer ?
#
loop_
_entity_poly.entity_id
_entity_poly.type
_entity_poly.pdbx_seq_one_letter_code
_entity_poly.pdbx_strand_id
1 'polypeptide(L)'
;MQYENLLWGLQYIMFVTPACLVGMLLLMWGDRPRWQIFLIMVSLAWFATFTFANGMTFWLISLIPIGFKIWQQPNRKAWAFLLAWLTCFSGTLIFYFHGYVKPPDSPSLLSGLEDPFKLVQYFLGFLGAPLSFSDQQLAQVLGGFALIAFVGGVAVYAWSAWQQFQKSGDPSNFHSTLMAMIPWLSLGSYSLLSGTITSLGRVGFGIEQAFSPRYITVSNYLWVAITGLIVTSLGQSNLYTLKPAQGITAEADSAIDSAMSSRAVFNSLKLNQFWRWFSWGAAFLLGLWLILESNSYRTGLGGMQILNRQLRLGKACVTLSPVAYDSFGLQQIHPNLQLLRQYLRPLNDLGVINPPLIETPNLAAFGSRDLAGVAEGQWDSWTWESKVVLKDRQRPLSHPELPHWVAKGWAILRRSGRSADVVILAARDPKTQVDRPIALAWVTESRPDVAHKFGADFRVSGWQAAFTPEELPAEPTELSAWAFDTNQARAYRLPNQFWWPGRGAVETPGSKTQKASAVP
;
A
#
# COMPACT_ATOMS: atom_id res chain seq x y z
N MET A 1 -6.74 -6.36 1.59
CA MET A 1 -6.76 -6.14 0.13
C MET A 1 -5.88 -4.96 -0.31
N GLN A 2 -5.70 -3.91 0.50
CA GLN A 2 -4.83 -2.79 0.16
C GLN A 2 -3.39 -2.88 0.69
N TYR A 3 -3.01 -3.98 1.34
CA TYR A 3 -1.70 -4.08 1.99
C TYR A 3 -0.54 -3.87 1.01
N GLU A 4 -0.71 -4.20 -0.27
CA GLU A 4 0.27 -3.97 -1.33
C GLU A 4 0.52 -2.49 -1.61
N ASN A 5 -0.46 -1.62 -1.36
CA ASN A 5 -0.30 -0.18 -1.50
C ASN A 5 0.78 0.37 -0.56
N LEU A 6 0.98 -0.27 0.60
CA LEU A 6 2.04 0.07 1.55
C LEU A 6 3.44 -0.35 1.05
N LEU A 7 3.50 -1.22 0.04
CA LEU A 7 4.74 -1.68 -0.57
C LEU A 7 5.14 -0.82 -1.78
N TRP A 8 4.23 0.01 -2.28
CA TRP A 8 4.45 0.84 -3.46
C TRP A 8 4.71 2.29 -3.07
N GLY A 9 5.93 2.76 -3.33
CA GLY A 9 6.30 4.17 -3.12
C GLY A 9 5.47 5.16 -3.96
N LEU A 10 4.75 4.70 -4.98
CA LEU A 10 3.88 5.52 -5.82
C LEU A 10 2.57 5.92 -5.11
N GLN A 11 2.16 5.22 -4.06
CA GLN A 11 0.79 5.31 -3.54
C GLN A 11 0.37 6.71 -3.08
N TYR A 12 1.31 7.51 -2.56
CA TYR A 12 0.99 8.84 -2.01
C TYR A 12 0.26 9.75 -3.01
N ILE A 13 0.52 9.61 -4.32
CA ILE A 13 -0.10 10.44 -5.35
C ILE A 13 -1.63 10.27 -5.40
N MET A 14 -2.14 9.09 -5.04
CA MET A 14 -3.58 8.80 -5.06
C MET A 14 -4.34 9.41 -3.86
N PHE A 15 -3.64 9.79 -2.79
CA PHE A 15 -4.21 10.47 -1.64
C PHE A 15 -4.26 11.99 -1.79
N VAL A 16 -3.54 12.56 -2.76
CA VAL A 16 -3.45 14.01 -2.94
C VAL A 16 -4.78 14.63 -3.31
N THR A 17 -5.53 14.07 -4.27
CA THR A 17 -6.82 14.64 -4.69
C THR A 17 -7.86 14.65 -3.56
N PRO A 18 -8.09 13.55 -2.82
CA PRO A 18 -8.95 13.58 -1.63
C PRO A 18 -8.47 14.56 -0.55
N ALA A 19 -7.16 14.63 -0.29
CA ALA A 19 -6.61 15.57 0.70
C ALA A 19 -6.87 17.03 0.31
N CYS A 20 -6.69 17.36 -0.98
CA CYS A 20 -7.05 18.66 -1.53
C CYS A 20 -8.54 18.94 -1.38
N LEU A 21 -9.40 17.94 -1.62
CA LEU A 21 -10.86 18.08 -1.53
C LEU A 21 -11.30 18.37 -0.09
N VAL A 22 -10.74 17.64 0.89
CA VAL A 22 -10.97 17.91 2.32
C VAL A 22 -10.43 19.29 2.69
N GLY A 23 -9.24 19.66 2.22
CA GLY A 23 -8.66 20.99 2.42
C GLY A 23 -9.57 22.11 1.92
N MET A 24 -10.13 21.96 0.72
CA MET A 24 -11.12 22.90 0.17
C MET A 24 -12.37 23.00 1.06
N LEU A 25 -12.95 21.88 1.48
CA LEU A 25 -14.15 21.87 2.32
C LEU A 25 -13.91 22.59 3.66
N LEU A 26 -12.73 22.40 4.27
CA LEU A 26 -12.34 23.11 5.49
C LEU A 26 -12.14 24.62 5.26
N LEU A 27 -11.53 25.01 4.13
CA LEU A 27 -11.33 26.41 3.77
C LEU A 27 -12.65 27.16 3.58
N MET A 28 -13.68 26.47 3.08
CA MET A 28 -15.01 27.05 2.84
C MET A 28 -15.79 27.35 4.14
N TRP A 29 -15.35 26.84 5.29
CA TRP A 29 -15.94 27.13 6.59
C TRP A 29 -15.47 28.48 7.17
N GLY A 30 -14.32 29.01 6.75
CA GLY A 30 -13.73 30.23 7.34
C GLY A 30 -14.20 31.56 6.72
N ASP A 31 -13.98 32.67 7.43
CA ASP A 31 -14.34 34.04 7.03
C ASP A 31 -13.39 34.69 6.00
N ARG A 32 -12.74 33.88 5.16
CA ARG A 32 -11.75 34.41 4.20
C ARG A 32 -12.40 35.19 3.07
N PRO A 33 -11.76 36.25 2.56
CA PRO A 33 -12.24 36.96 1.38
C PRO A 33 -12.29 36.02 0.16
N ARG A 34 -13.32 36.20 -0.68
CA ARG A 34 -13.65 35.29 -1.79
C ARG A 34 -12.49 35.07 -2.77
N TRP A 35 -11.66 36.10 -3.00
CA TRP A 35 -10.52 35.99 -3.92
C TRP A 35 -9.41 35.09 -3.35
N GLN A 36 -9.16 35.09 -2.04
CA GLN A 36 -8.18 34.18 -1.42
C GLN A 36 -8.67 32.74 -1.50
N ILE A 37 -9.95 32.50 -1.20
CA ILE A 37 -10.56 31.18 -1.35
C ILE A 37 -10.40 30.70 -2.79
N PHE A 38 -10.70 31.55 -3.79
CA PHE A 38 -10.54 31.22 -5.20
C PHE A 38 -9.10 30.81 -5.54
N LEU A 39 -8.11 31.63 -5.18
CA LEU A 39 -6.70 31.35 -5.49
C LEU A 39 -6.20 30.06 -4.83
N ILE A 40 -6.57 29.82 -3.57
CA ILE A 40 -6.19 28.58 -2.89
C ILE A 40 -6.87 27.37 -3.54
N MET A 41 -8.16 27.47 -3.90
CA MET A 41 -8.87 26.40 -4.60
C MET A 41 -8.25 26.08 -5.96
N VAL A 42 -7.90 27.10 -6.75
CA VAL A 42 -7.22 26.91 -8.04
C VAL A 42 -5.85 26.25 -7.84
N SER A 43 -5.11 26.67 -6.81
CA SER A 43 -3.80 26.09 -6.48
C SER A 43 -3.91 24.61 -6.08
N LEU A 44 -4.89 24.27 -5.24
CA LEU A 44 -5.18 22.88 -4.84
C LEU A 44 -5.60 22.03 -6.06
N ALA A 45 -6.44 22.58 -6.92
CA ALA A 45 -6.90 21.88 -8.14
C ALA A 45 -5.75 21.63 -9.13
N TRP A 46 -4.85 22.60 -9.30
CA TRP A 46 -3.63 22.46 -10.10
C TRP A 46 -2.71 21.39 -9.51
N PHE A 47 -2.42 21.48 -8.21
CA PHE A 47 -1.57 20.53 -7.52
C PHE A 47 -2.12 19.10 -7.64
N ALA A 48 -3.43 18.91 -7.44
CA ALA A 48 -4.07 17.62 -7.63
C ALA A 48 -3.96 17.12 -9.08
N THR A 49 -4.27 17.98 -10.07
CA THR A 49 -4.27 17.63 -11.50
C THR A 49 -2.91 17.16 -11.99
N PHE A 50 -1.83 17.86 -11.59
CA PHE A 50 -0.47 17.53 -12.00
C PHE A 50 0.21 16.47 -11.11
N THR A 51 -0.44 16.04 -10.02
CA THR A 51 0.04 14.91 -9.22
C THR A 51 -0.49 13.57 -9.74
N PHE A 52 -1.78 13.50 -10.09
CA PHE A 52 -2.41 12.29 -10.61
C PHE A 52 -3.61 12.66 -11.47
N ALA A 53 -3.88 11.90 -12.55
CA ALA A 53 -4.94 12.24 -13.50
C ALA A 53 -6.34 12.36 -12.85
N ASN A 54 -6.63 11.60 -11.79
CA ASN A 54 -7.88 11.76 -11.02
C ASN A 54 -8.01 13.15 -10.38
N GLY A 55 -6.93 13.92 -10.24
CA GLY A 55 -6.95 15.31 -9.83
C GLY A 55 -7.83 16.21 -10.69
N MET A 56 -8.06 15.86 -11.97
CA MET A 56 -9.01 16.58 -12.82
C MET A 56 -10.45 16.52 -12.28
N THR A 57 -10.81 15.44 -11.58
CA THR A 57 -12.14 15.28 -10.98
C THR A 57 -12.43 16.33 -9.92
N PHE A 58 -11.38 16.85 -9.27
CA PHE A 58 -11.48 17.90 -8.25
C PHE A 58 -12.27 19.11 -8.78
N TRP A 59 -12.00 19.54 -10.01
CA TRP A 59 -12.66 20.69 -10.63
C TRP A 59 -14.18 20.51 -10.72
N LEU A 60 -14.63 19.30 -11.06
CA LEU A 60 -16.04 18.95 -11.22
C LEU A 60 -16.72 18.74 -9.86
N ILE A 61 -16.06 18.07 -8.92
CA ILE A 61 -16.64 17.80 -7.59
C ILE A 61 -16.78 19.09 -6.79
N SER A 62 -15.84 20.03 -6.95
CA SER A 62 -15.90 21.36 -6.32
C SER A 62 -17.12 22.17 -6.76
N LEU A 63 -17.77 21.81 -7.87
CA LEU A 63 -19.02 22.45 -8.30
C LEU A 63 -20.18 22.18 -7.33
N ILE A 64 -20.13 21.10 -6.54
CA ILE A 64 -21.16 20.78 -5.54
C ILE A 64 -21.24 21.91 -4.49
N PRO A 65 -20.17 22.21 -3.71
CA PRO A 65 -20.23 23.28 -2.73
C PRO A 65 -20.31 24.69 -3.37
N ILE A 66 -19.71 24.92 -4.55
CA ILE A 66 -19.83 26.20 -5.28
C ILE A 66 -21.29 26.45 -5.68
N GLY A 67 -21.93 25.45 -6.31
CA GLY A 67 -23.32 25.51 -6.76
C GLY A 67 -24.28 25.73 -5.60
N PHE A 68 -24.05 25.05 -4.47
CA PHE A 68 -24.87 25.22 -3.28
C PHE A 68 -24.77 26.66 -2.72
N LYS A 69 -23.58 27.26 -2.71
CA LYS A 69 -23.37 28.66 -2.30
C LYS A 69 -24.03 29.66 -3.24
N ILE A 70 -24.00 29.40 -4.56
CA ILE A 70 -24.69 30.23 -5.57
C ILE A 70 -26.19 30.15 -5.39
N TRP A 71 -26.73 28.95 -5.15
CA TRP A 71 -28.15 28.73 -4.95
C TRP A 71 -28.66 29.46 -3.69
N GLN A 72 -27.88 29.48 -2.59
CA GLN A 72 -28.22 30.23 -1.39
C GLN A 72 -28.23 31.75 -1.58
N GLN A 73 -27.24 32.29 -2.31
CA GLN A 73 -27.06 33.72 -2.47
C GLN A 73 -26.75 34.06 -3.94
N PRO A 74 -27.74 33.97 -4.84
CA PRO A 74 -27.54 34.22 -6.26
C PRO A 74 -27.18 35.69 -6.46
N ASN A 75 -25.92 35.96 -6.75
CA ASN A 75 -25.42 37.31 -7.01
C ASN A 75 -24.41 37.29 -8.16
N ARG A 76 -24.22 38.45 -8.81
CA ARG A 76 -23.29 38.60 -9.94
C ARG A 76 -21.87 38.13 -9.61
N LYS A 77 -21.40 38.35 -8.37
CA LYS A 77 -20.06 37.94 -7.92
C LYS A 77 -19.92 36.41 -7.83
N ALA A 78 -20.98 35.70 -7.46
CA ALA A 78 -20.99 34.24 -7.35
C ALA A 78 -21.01 33.57 -8.74
N TRP A 79 -21.79 34.11 -9.67
CA TRP A 79 -21.74 33.69 -11.07
C TRP A 79 -20.41 34.02 -11.74
N ALA A 80 -19.81 35.18 -11.46
CA ALA A 80 -18.47 35.51 -11.92
C ALA A 80 -17.41 34.54 -11.36
N PHE A 81 -17.54 34.13 -10.09
CA PHE A 81 -16.68 33.11 -9.49
C PHE A 81 -16.79 31.78 -10.24
N LEU A 82 -18.02 31.32 -10.55
CA LEU A 82 -18.23 30.09 -11.33
C LEU A 82 -17.65 30.19 -12.74
N LEU A 83 -17.87 31.31 -13.43
CA LEU A 83 -17.33 31.51 -14.78
C LEU A 83 -15.79 31.51 -14.76
N ALA A 84 -15.18 32.20 -13.79
CA ALA A 84 -13.74 32.18 -13.59
C ALA A 84 -13.22 30.77 -13.28
N TRP A 85 -13.94 30.01 -12.44
CA TRP A 85 -13.61 28.62 -12.11
C TRP A 85 -13.61 27.72 -13.35
N LEU A 86 -14.66 27.80 -14.18
CA LEU A 86 -14.77 27.04 -15.42
C LEU A 86 -13.72 27.46 -16.45
N THR A 87 -13.35 28.74 -16.48
CA THR A 87 -12.27 29.24 -17.34
C THR A 87 -10.93 28.67 -16.92
N CYS A 88 -10.61 28.68 -15.62
CA CYS A 88 -9.41 28.06 -15.07
C CYS A 88 -9.39 26.54 -15.32
N PHE A 89 -10.52 25.86 -15.15
CA PHE A 89 -10.64 24.43 -15.42
C PHE A 89 -10.32 24.13 -16.89
N SER A 90 -10.99 24.81 -17.83
CA SER A 90 -10.76 24.63 -19.27
C SER A 90 -9.32 24.96 -19.66
N GLY A 91 -8.75 26.07 -19.15
CA GLY A 91 -7.36 26.44 -19.39
C GLY A 91 -6.38 25.37 -18.88
N THR A 92 -6.65 24.78 -17.71
CA THR A 92 -5.83 23.70 -17.14
C THR A 92 -5.90 22.44 -17.99
N LEU A 93 -7.08 22.05 -18.48
CA LEU A 93 -7.21 20.88 -19.36
C LEU A 93 -6.51 21.09 -20.71
N ILE A 94 -6.66 22.27 -21.33
CA ILE A 94 -5.96 22.62 -22.57
C ILE A 94 -4.45 22.51 -22.36
N PHE A 95 -3.95 23.04 -21.24
CA PHE A 95 -2.53 22.96 -20.92
C PHE A 95 -2.06 21.52 -20.62
N TYR A 96 -2.83 20.75 -19.84
CA TYR A 96 -2.50 19.37 -19.50
C TYR A 96 -2.41 18.45 -20.73
N PHE A 97 -3.33 18.62 -21.69
CA PHE A 97 -3.37 17.81 -22.90
C PHE A 97 -2.57 18.42 -24.07
N HIS A 98 -1.84 19.51 -23.85
CA HIS A 98 -1.02 20.12 -24.88
C HIS A 98 0.08 19.16 -25.34
N GLY A 99 0.05 18.77 -26.61
CA GLY A 99 1.02 17.81 -27.17
C GLY A 99 0.81 16.36 -26.72
N TYR A 100 -0.32 16.02 -26.10
CA TYR A 100 -0.60 14.64 -25.70
C TYR A 100 -0.76 13.73 -26.92
N VAL A 101 0.06 12.68 -26.99
CA VAL A 101 -0.07 11.59 -27.96
C VAL A 101 -0.44 10.32 -27.20
N LYS A 102 -1.57 9.71 -27.57
CA LYS A 102 -2.06 8.50 -26.93
C LYS A 102 -1.12 7.32 -27.24
N PRO A 103 -0.66 6.54 -26.23
CA PRO A 103 0.15 5.35 -26.48
C PRO A 103 -0.63 4.27 -27.27
N PRO A 104 0.02 3.54 -28.21
CA PRO A 104 -0.65 2.52 -29.03
C PRO A 104 -1.31 1.40 -28.21
N ASP A 105 -0.66 0.96 -27.12
CA ASP A 105 -1.13 -0.14 -26.28
C ASP A 105 -2.26 0.26 -25.30
N SER A 106 -2.68 1.53 -25.31
CA SER A 106 -3.76 2.01 -24.44
C SER A 106 -5.14 1.80 -25.08
N PRO A 107 -6.11 1.19 -24.37
CA PRO A 107 -7.48 0.99 -24.84
C PRO A 107 -8.13 2.27 -25.35
N SER A 108 -9.05 2.13 -26.29
CA SER A 108 -9.94 3.23 -26.67
C SER A 108 -10.87 3.59 -25.50
N LEU A 109 -11.11 4.89 -25.28
CA LEU A 109 -12.16 5.33 -24.35
C LEU A 109 -13.56 4.87 -24.81
N LEU A 110 -13.72 4.61 -26.11
CA LEU A 110 -14.96 4.11 -26.70
C LEU A 110 -15.16 2.60 -26.48
N SER A 111 -14.13 1.85 -26.04
CA SER A 111 -14.25 0.41 -25.80
C SER A 111 -15.33 0.06 -24.76
N GLY A 112 -15.56 0.95 -23.78
CA GLY A 112 -16.65 0.79 -22.82
C GLY A 112 -18.05 1.00 -23.40
N LEU A 113 -18.16 1.71 -24.52
CA LEU A 113 -19.43 1.89 -25.24
C LEU A 113 -19.73 0.70 -26.17
N GLU A 114 -18.70 -0.02 -26.62
CA GLU A 114 -18.84 -1.24 -27.43
C GLU A 114 -19.39 -2.41 -26.59
N ASP A 115 -19.01 -2.48 -25.31
CA ASP A 115 -19.54 -3.47 -24.36
C ASP A 115 -20.00 -2.80 -23.05
N PRO A 116 -21.21 -2.21 -23.05
CA PRO A 116 -21.76 -1.51 -21.89
C PRO A 116 -21.92 -2.42 -20.67
N PHE A 117 -22.14 -3.72 -20.88
CA PHE A 117 -22.31 -4.67 -19.80
C PHE A 117 -20.98 -4.87 -19.05
N LYS A 118 -19.86 -5.06 -19.76
CA LYS A 118 -18.53 -5.10 -19.13
C LYS A 118 -18.19 -3.79 -18.44
N LEU A 119 -18.59 -2.65 -19.00
CA LEU A 119 -18.37 -1.35 -18.36
C LEU A 119 -19.08 -1.25 -17.00
N VAL A 120 -20.35 -1.70 -16.94
CA VAL A 120 -21.12 -1.76 -15.68
C VAL A 120 -20.49 -2.74 -14.70
N GLN A 121 -20.09 -3.94 -15.15
CA GLN A 121 -19.42 -4.92 -14.31
C GLN A 121 -18.10 -4.39 -13.73
N TYR A 122 -17.30 -3.69 -14.54
CA TYR A 122 -16.08 -3.02 -14.07
C TYR A 122 -16.41 -1.96 -13.03
N PHE A 123 -17.37 -1.08 -13.34
CA PHE A 123 -17.75 0.02 -12.45
C PHE A 123 -18.27 -0.48 -11.11
N LEU A 124 -19.18 -1.45 -11.09
CA LEU A 124 -19.68 -2.06 -9.86
C LEU A 124 -18.57 -2.81 -9.12
N GLY A 125 -17.74 -3.57 -9.84
CA GLY A 125 -16.57 -4.24 -9.26
C GLY A 125 -15.61 -3.26 -8.58
N PHE A 126 -15.33 -2.12 -9.22
CA PHE A 126 -14.49 -1.05 -8.67
C PHE A 126 -15.06 -0.48 -7.36
N LEU A 127 -16.38 -0.21 -7.31
CA LEU A 127 -17.02 0.35 -6.12
C LEU A 127 -17.07 -0.63 -4.94
N GLY A 128 -17.28 -1.92 -5.21
CA GLY A 128 -17.39 -2.96 -4.18
C GLY A 128 -16.08 -3.68 -3.82
N ALA A 129 -15.00 -3.43 -4.56
CA ALA A 129 -13.67 -4.02 -4.32
C ALA A 129 -13.18 -3.92 -2.86
N PRO A 130 -13.43 -2.83 -2.09
CA PRO A 130 -12.98 -2.75 -0.69
C PRO A 130 -13.45 -3.86 0.25
N LEU A 131 -14.57 -4.51 -0.06
CA LEU A 131 -15.21 -5.50 0.79
C LEU A 131 -15.34 -6.88 0.15
N SER A 132 -14.79 -7.07 -1.06
CA SER A 132 -15.03 -8.27 -1.86
C SER A 132 -14.02 -9.40 -1.73
N PHE A 133 -12.91 -9.21 -1.01
CA PHE A 133 -11.82 -10.19 -0.90
C PHE A 133 -11.26 -10.65 -2.26
N SER A 134 -11.23 -9.75 -3.23
CA SER A 134 -10.85 -10.03 -4.63
C SER A 134 -11.79 -10.98 -5.38
N ASP A 135 -12.96 -11.32 -4.81
CA ASP A 135 -14.02 -12.02 -5.52
C ASP A 135 -14.79 -11.04 -6.42
N GLN A 136 -14.83 -11.34 -7.70
CA GLN A 136 -15.47 -10.48 -8.71
C GLN A 136 -16.98 -10.36 -8.52
N GLN A 137 -17.69 -11.47 -8.26
CA GLN A 137 -19.15 -11.47 -8.17
C GLN A 137 -19.59 -10.73 -6.91
N LEU A 138 -18.93 -11.01 -5.79
CA LEU A 138 -19.16 -10.31 -4.53
C LEU A 138 -18.87 -8.81 -4.67
N ALA A 139 -17.79 -8.42 -5.35
CA ALA A 139 -17.48 -7.01 -5.60
C ALA A 139 -18.60 -6.30 -6.37
N GLN A 140 -19.14 -6.92 -7.41
CA GLN A 140 -20.22 -6.33 -8.20
C GLN A 140 -21.49 -6.14 -7.37
N VAL A 141 -21.85 -7.14 -6.57
CA VAL A 141 -23.02 -7.07 -5.66
C VAL A 141 -22.82 -5.97 -4.61
N LEU A 142 -21.66 -5.92 -3.97
CA LEU A 142 -21.34 -4.91 -2.96
C LEU A 142 -21.24 -3.51 -3.54
N GLY A 143 -20.76 -3.38 -4.79
CA GLY A 143 -20.73 -2.10 -5.50
C GLY A 143 -22.13 -1.60 -5.85
N GLY A 144 -23.01 -2.51 -6.29
CA GLY A 144 -24.43 -2.20 -6.51
C GLY A 144 -25.11 -1.76 -5.21
N PHE A 145 -24.87 -2.49 -4.12
CA PHE A 145 -25.33 -2.11 -2.79
C PHE A 145 -24.81 -0.73 -2.37
N ALA A 146 -23.51 -0.46 -2.52
CA ALA A 146 -22.90 0.82 -2.17
C ALA A 146 -23.50 1.98 -2.96
N LEU A 147 -23.74 1.79 -4.25
CA LEU A 147 -24.35 2.80 -5.11
C LEU A 147 -25.79 3.12 -4.66
N ILE A 148 -26.61 2.09 -4.42
CA ILE A 148 -27.98 2.23 -3.91
C ILE A 148 -27.95 2.91 -2.54
N ALA A 149 -27.02 2.51 -1.67
CA ALA A 149 -26.86 3.07 -0.33
C ALA A 149 -26.54 4.56 -0.36
N PHE A 150 -25.60 4.96 -1.22
CA PHE A 150 -25.20 6.34 -1.36
C PHE A 150 -26.32 7.21 -1.93
N VAL A 151 -26.94 6.78 -3.04
CA VAL A 151 -28.05 7.52 -3.67
C VAL A 151 -29.26 7.60 -2.73
N GLY A 152 -29.62 6.49 -2.09
CA GLY A 152 -30.69 6.44 -1.09
C GLY A 152 -30.41 7.35 0.10
N GLY A 153 -29.17 7.34 0.60
CA GLY A 153 -28.72 8.20 1.70
C GLY A 153 -28.86 9.69 1.37
N VAL A 154 -28.42 10.09 0.17
CA VAL A 154 -28.59 11.47 -0.34
C VAL A 154 -30.07 11.84 -0.48
N ALA A 155 -30.88 10.95 -1.08
CA ALA A 155 -32.30 11.20 -1.28
C ALA A 155 -33.04 11.40 0.06
N VAL A 156 -32.69 10.62 1.09
CA VAL A 156 -33.29 10.76 2.42
C VAL A 156 -32.80 11.95 3.19
N TYR A 157 -31.54 12.36 3.00
CA TYR A 157 -31.07 13.63 3.53
C TYR A 157 -31.82 14.83 2.92
N ALA A 158 -32.04 14.80 1.60
CA ALA A 158 -32.82 15.84 0.92
C ALA A 158 -34.28 15.84 1.37
N TRP A 159 -34.88 14.65 1.55
CA TRP A 159 -36.24 14.50 2.04
C TRP A 159 -36.40 14.97 3.50
N SER A 160 -35.45 14.65 4.39
CA SER A 160 -35.49 15.08 5.78
C SER A 160 -35.36 16.61 5.88
N ALA A 161 -34.50 17.22 5.07
CA ALA A 161 -34.39 18.67 4.95
C ALA A 161 -35.74 19.27 4.49
N TRP A 162 -36.34 18.70 3.43
CA TRP A 162 -37.63 19.19 2.91
C TRP A 162 -38.76 19.06 3.94
N GLN A 163 -38.81 17.97 4.71
CA GLN A 163 -39.78 17.83 5.80
C GLN A 163 -39.58 18.88 6.91
N GLN A 164 -38.33 19.21 7.25
CA GLN A 164 -38.04 20.26 8.24
C GLN A 164 -38.50 21.63 7.73
N PHE A 165 -38.28 21.90 6.45
CA PHE A 165 -38.77 23.13 5.81
C PHE A 165 -40.30 23.22 5.88
N GLN A 166 -41.00 22.15 5.53
CA GLN A 166 -42.47 22.11 5.60
C GLN A 166 -43.02 22.32 7.02
N LYS A 167 -42.34 21.80 8.05
CA LYS A 167 -42.78 21.94 9.45
C LYS A 167 -42.46 23.30 10.06
N SER A 168 -41.28 23.84 9.78
CA SER A 168 -40.80 25.08 10.42
C SER A 168 -41.13 26.33 9.62
N GLY A 169 -41.35 26.21 8.31
CA GLY A 169 -41.45 27.33 7.38
C GLY A 169 -40.14 28.12 7.24
N ASP A 170 -39.07 27.72 7.93
CA ASP A 170 -37.81 28.45 7.99
C ASP A 170 -36.81 27.89 6.97
N PRO A 171 -36.43 28.68 5.95
CA PRO A 171 -35.40 28.28 5.00
C PRO A 171 -34.05 27.99 5.66
N SER A 172 -33.72 28.60 6.80
CA SER A 172 -32.39 28.47 7.41
C SER A 172 -32.08 27.02 7.85
N ASN A 173 -33.06 26.33 8.44
CA ASN A 173 -32.94 24.93 8.86
C ASN A 173 -32.80 23.98 7.65
N PHE A 174 -33.49 24.29 6.54
CA PHE A 174 -33.34 23.54 5.29
C PHE A 174 -31.90 23.61 4.78
N HIS A 175 -31.35 24.82 4.74
CA HIS A 175 -30.00 25.07 4.26
C HIS A 175 -28.93 24.46 5.16
N SER A 176 -29.07 24.57 6.48
CA SER A 176 -28.10 23.99 7.43
C SER A 176 -28.04 22.47 7.31
N THR A 177 -29.19 21.81 7.13
CA THR A 177 -29.25 20.37 6.94
C THR A 177 -28.55 19.96 5.65
N LEU A 178 -28.85 20.61 4.53
CA LEU A 178 -28.16 20.31 3.26
C LEU A 178 -26.65 20.61 3.32
N MET A 179 -26.21 21.63 4.05
CA MET A 179 -24.78 21.91 4.27
C MET A 179 -24.05 20.74 4.94
N ALA A 180 -24.69 20.06 5.89
CA ALA A 180 -24.09 18.91 6.59
C ALA A 180 -23.86 17.70 5.66
N MET A 181 -24.59 17.63 4.53
CA MET A 181 -24.43 16.58 3.52
C MET A 181 -23.23 16.80 2.59
N ILE A 182 -22.82 18.06 2.37
CA ILE A 182 -21.86 18.45 1.33
C ILE A 182 -20.52 17.69 1.40
N PRO A 183 -19.88 17.50 2.57
CA PRO A 183 -18.61 16.77 2.63
C PRO A 183 -18.74 15.33 2.14
N TRP A 184 -19.83 14.66 2.54
CA TRP A 184 -20.10 13.27 2.19
C TRP A 184 -20.51 13.13 0.73
N LEU A 185 -21.35 14.04 0.24
CA LEU A 185 -21.71 14.11 -1.18
C LEU A 185 -20.45 14.30 -2.04
N SER A 186 -19.53 15.19 -1.64
CA SER A 186 -18.29 15.45 -2.35
C SER A 186 -17.37 14.22 -2.40
N LEU A 187 -17.17 13.53 -1.26
CA LEU A 187 -16.32 12.34 -1.19
C LEU A 187 -16.93 11.14 -1.94
N GLY A 188 -18.25 10.95 -1.88
CA GLY A 188 -18.93 9.90 -2.64
C GLY A 188 -18.89 10.18 -4.14
N SER A 189 -19.18 11.43 -4.55
CA SER A 189 -19.05 11.86 -5.95
C SER A 189 -17.62 11.74 -6.48
N TYR A 190 -16.60 11.96 -5.64
CA TYR A 190 -15.21 11.70 -6.00
C TYR A 190 -14.98 10.25 -6.39
N SER A 191 -15.42 9.32 -5.55
CA SER A 191 -15.29 7.89 -5.81
C SER A 191 -16.06 7.46 -7.06
N LEU A 192 -17.30 7.95 -7.24
CA LEU A 192 -18.13 7.61 -8.38
C LEU A 192 -17.51 8.13 -9.69
N LEU A 193 -17.14 9.41 -9.74
CA LEU A 193 -16.56 10.01 -10.93
C LEU A 193 -15.21 9.38 -11.29
N SER A 194 -14.36 9.12 -10.28
CA SER A 194 -13.09 8.42 -10.49
C SER A 194 -13.31 6.99 -10.96
N GLY A 195 -14.31 6.29 -10.42
CA GLY A 195 -14.71 4.97 -10.87
C GLY A 195 -15.15 4.98 -12.33
N THR A 196 -16.00 5.93 -12.74
CA THR A 196 -16.45 6.06 -14.13
C THR A 196 -15.29 6.30 -15.09
N ILE A 197 -14.39 7.24 -14.77
CA ILE A 197 -13.22 7.54 -15.61
C ILE A 197 -12.29 6.32 -15.69
N THR A 198 -12.07 5.65 -14.56
CA THR A 198 -11.23 4.44 -14.51
C THR A 198 -11.83 3.32 -15.34
N SER A 199 -13.13 3.05 -15.21
CA SER A 199 -13.84 2.04 -16.00
C SER A 199 -13.73 2.34 -17.50
N LEU A 200 -14.03 3.57 -17.93
CA LEU A 200 -13.95 3.96 -19.34
C LEU A 200 -12.52 3.85 -19.90
N GLY A 201 -11.51 4.22 -19.11
CA GLY A 201 -10.11 4.19 -19.51
C GLY A 201 -9.46 2.82 -19.45
N ARG A 202 -10.03 1.85 -18.73
CA ARG A 202 -9.36 0.59 -18.40
C ARG A 202 -10.16 -0.68 -18.72
N VAL A 203 -11.46 -0.59 -19.04
CA VAL A 203 -12.28 -1.78 -19.33
C VAL A 203 -11.72 -2.64 -20.47
N GLY A 204 -11.06 -2.02 -21.46
CA GLY A 204 -10.40 -2.75 -22.55
C GLY A 204 -9.20 -3.61 -22.13
N PHE A 205 -8.67 -3.43 -20.91
CA PHE A 205 -7.65 -4.33 -20.34
C PHE A 205 -8.26 -5.54 -19.60
N GLY A 206 -9.58 -5.58 -19.43
CA GLY A 206 -10.28 -6.60 -18.63
C GLY A 206 -10.75 -6.10 -17.26
N ILE A 207 -11.78 -6.76 -16.73
CA ILE A 207 -12.47 -6.39 -15.48
C ILE A 207 -11.56 -6.59 -14.25
N GLU A 208 -10.62 -7.53 -14.32
CA GLU A 208 -9.70 -7.86 -13.22
C GLU A 208 -8.91 -6.66 -12.70
N GLN A 209 -8.65 -5.66 -13.56
CA GLN A 209 -7.97 -4.44 -13.15
C GLN A 209 -8.75 -3.66 -12.08
N ALA A 210 -10.08 -3.76 -12.04
CA ALA A 210 -10.92 -3.07 -11.07
C ALA A 210 -10.59 -3.47 -9.62
N PHE A 211 -10.03 -4.67 -9.42
CA PHE A 211 -9.67 -5.22 -8.10
C PHE A 211 -8.24 -4.91 -7.68
N SER A 212 -7.49 -4.18 -8.50
CA SER A 212 -6.12 -3.83 -8.17
C SER A 212 -6.07 -2.95 -6.91
N PRO A 213 -5.20 -3.24 -5.92
CA PRO A 213 -5.13 -2.53 -4.63
C PRO A 213 -5.11 -1.00 -4.75
N ARG A 214 -4.44 -0.48 -5.78
CA ARG A 214 -4.37 0.97 -6.08
C ARG A 214 -5.73 1.64 -6.21
N TYR A 215 -6.71 0.98 -6.81
CA TYR A 215 -8.04 1.54 -7.05
C TYR A 215 -8.94 1.47 -5.82
N ILE A 216 -8.69 0.51 -4.93
CA ILE A 216 -9.45 0.37 -3.68
C ILE A 216 -9.28 1.61 -2.79
N THR A 217 -8.11 2.26 -2.84
CA THR A 217 -7.89 3.55 -2.16
C THR A 217 -8.88 4.63 -2.61
N VAL A 218 -9.25 4.64 -3.89
CA VAL A 218 -10.21 5.60 -4.46
C VAL A 218 -11.65 5.20 -4.13
N SER A 219 -11.99 3.91 -4.25
CA SER A 219 -13.37 3.45 -3.98
C SER A 219 -13.74 3.44 -2.49
N ASN A 220 -12.76 3.41 -1.58
CA ASN A 220 -12.98 3.54 -0.15
C ASN A 220 -13.74 4.82 0.24
N TYR A 221 -13.56 5.91 -0.50
CA TYR A 221 -14.24 7.18 -0.17
C TYR A 221 -15.76 7.10 -0.34
N LEU A 222 -16.28 6.17 -1.15
CA LEU A 222 -17.73 5.92 -1.22
C LEU A 222 -18.25 5.33 0.10
N TRP A 223 -17.56 4.35 0.67
CA TRP A 223 -17.95 3.72 1.93
C TRP A 223 -17.84 4.69 3.12
N VAL A 224 -16.83 5.57 3.11
CA VAL A 224 -16.71 6.68 4.06
C VAL A 224 -17.87 7.66 3.90
N ALA A 225 -18.23 8.03 2.67
CA ALA A 225 -19.35 8.92 2.40
C ALA A 225 -20.70 8.35 2.87
N ILE A 226 -20.99 7.08 2.57
CA ILE A 226 -22.20 6.39 3.03
C ILE A 226 -22.28 6.41 4.56
N THR A 227 -21.17 6.11 5.22
CA THR A 227 -21.08 6.15 6.69
C THR A 227 -21.39 7.53 7.24
N GLY A 228 -20.76 8.57 6.68
CA GLY A 228 -20.97 9.94 7.12
C GLY A 228 -22.41 10.42 6.91
N LEU A 229 -23.04 10.05 5.79
CA LEU A 229 -24.47 10.34 5.55
C LEU A 229 -25.35 9.71 6.63
N ILE A 230 -25.10 8.45 6.99
CA ILE A 230 -25.89 7.72 7.97
C ILE A 230 -25.69 8.30 9.37
N VAL A 231 -24.45 8.48 9.81
CA VAL A 231 -24.14 9.03 11.14
C VAL A 231 -24.75 10.43 11.31
N THR A 232 -24.60 11.29 10.30
CA THR A 232 -25.15 12.65 10.37
C THR A 232 -26.68 12.66 10.31
N SER A 233 -27.32 11.74 9.57
CA SER A 233 -28.79 11.61 9.58
C SER A 233 -29.34 11.13 10.94
N LEU A 234 -28.63 10.21 11.61
CA LEU A 234 -29.03 9.69 12.93
C LEU A 234 -28.86 10.75 14.02
N GLY A 235 -27.75 11.49 14.01
CA GLY A 235 -27.48 12.55 14.98
C GLY A 235 -28.56 13.64 14.96
N GLN A 236 -29.10 13.95 13.78
CA GLN A 236 -30.22 14.89 13.66
C GLN A 236 -31.52 14.32 14.24
N SER A 237 -31.84 13.05 14.00
CA SER A 237 -33.08 12.41 14.49
C SER A 237 -33.24 12.45 16.02
N ASN A 238 -32.14 12.34 16.78
CA ASN A 238 -32.14 12.39 18.25
C ASN A 238 -32.24 13.82 18.83
N LEU A 239 -31.89 14.85 18.06
CA LEU A 239 -32.10 16.24 18.48
C LEU A 239 -33.58 16.65 18.42
N TYR A 240 -34.38 16.00 17.56
CA TYR A 240 -35.81 16.27 17.41
C TYR A 240 -36.69 15.63 18.48
N THR A 241 -36.26 14.53 19.11
CA THR A 241 -37.00 13.92 20.23
C THR A 241 -36.86 14.71 21.53
N LEU A 242 -35.91 15.65 21.62
CA LEU A 242 -35.59 16.40 22.85
C LEU A 242 -36.15 17.84 22.89
N LYS A 243 -36.81 18.34 21.83
CA LYS A 243 -37.56 19.61 21.88
C LYS A 243 -39.05 19.33 22.09
N PRO A 244 -39.59 19.35 23.32
CA PRO A 244 -41.04 19.38 23.50
C PRO A 244 -41.58 20.70 22.93
N ALA A 245 -42.64 20.61 22.15
CA ALA A 245 -43.38 21.77 21.64
C ALA A 245 -43.91 22.59 22.82
N GLN A 246 -43.27 23.74 23.09
CA GLN A 246 -43.85 24.76 23.95
C GLN A 246 -44.74 25.66 23.09
N GLY A 247 -46.04 25.58 23.36
CA GLY A 247 -47.05 26.55 22.95
C GLY A 247 -47.71 26.26 21.60
N ILE A 248 -48.97 25.82 21.64
CA ILE A 248 -50.14 26.60 21.21
C ILE A 248 -51.40 25.77 21.52
N THR A 249 -52.30 26.39 22.26
CA THR A 249 -53.68 25.97 22.56
C THR A 249 -54.55 26.04 21.31
N ALA A 250 -55.36 25.03 21.03
CA ALA A 250 -56.80 25.14 20.70
C ALA A 250 -57.37 23.81 20.20
N GLU A 251 -58.58 23.52 20.68
CA GLU A 251 -59.49 22.46 20.24
C GLU A 251 -59.98 22.65 18.80
N ALA A 252 -60.53 21.55 18.27
CA ALA A 252 -61.41 21.42 17.09
C ALA A 252 -60.76 21.24 15.71
N ASP A 253 -60.51 19.97 15.33
CA ASP A 253 -60.97 19.36 14.07
C ASP A 253 -60.56 17.85 14.02
N SER A 254 -61.33 17.00 14.70
CA SER A 254 -60.89 15.64 15.08
C SER A 254 -61.27 14.48 14.15
N ALA A 255 -61.85 14.72 12.97
CA ALA A 255 -62.36 13.61 12.12
C ALA A 255 -61.69 13.48 10.74
N ILE A 256 -61.20 14.57 10.14
CA ILE A 256 -60.55 14.53 8.81
C ILE A 256 -59.02 14.51 8.95
N ASP A 257 -58.47 15.14 9.99
CA ASP A 257 -57.04 15.09 10.31
C ASP A 257 -56.57 13.73 10.85
N SER A 258 -57.44 12.92 11.46
CA SER A 258 -57.05 11.62 12.02
C SER A 258 -56.75 10.56 10.94
N ALA A 259 -57.41 10.63 9.77
CA ALA A 259 -57.21 9.68 8.67
C ALA A 259 -56.01 10.05 7.77
N MET A 260 -55.76 11.35 7.55
CA MET A 260 -54.56 11.83 6.85
C MET A 260 -53.32 11.79 7.74
N SER A 261 -53.43 12.13 9.03
CA SER A 261 -52.32 11.97 9.98
C SER A 261 -52.01 10.51 10.25
N SER A 262 -52.98 9.60 10.37
CA SER A 262 -52.67 8.18 10.59
C SER A 262 -51.94 7.56 9.41
N ARG A 263 -52.31 7.82 8.15
CA ARG A 263 -51.56 7.35 6.96
C ARG A 263 -50.18 8.01 6.85
N ALA A 264 -50.05 9.31 7.11
CA ALA A 264 -48.77 10.01 7.09
C ALA A 264 -47.84 9.55 8.23
N VAL A 265 -48.40 9.32 9.42
CA VAL A 265 -47.70 8.79 10.61
C VAL A 265 -47.30 7.33 10.38
N PHE A 266 -48.17 6.48 9.84
CA PHE A 266 -47.84 5.08 9.51
C PHE A 266 -46.79 4.96 8.40
N ASN A 267 -46.88 5.81 7.36
CA ASN A 267 -45.86 5.86 6.31
C ASN A 267 -44.53 6.43 6.84
N SER A 268 -44.57 7.44 7.72
CA SER A 268 -43.35 7.95 8.38
C SER A 268 -42.72 6.94 9.33
N LEU A 269 -43.53 6.11 10.02
CA LEU A 269 -43.08 5.04 10.91
C LEU A 269 -42.46 3.87 10.13
N LYS A 270 -43.08 3.42 9.04
CA LYS A 270 -42.51 2.37 8.17
C LYS A 270 -41.24 2.83 7.45
N LEU A 271 -41.21 4.07 6.96
CA LEU A 271 -40.02 4.67 6.35
C LEU A 271 -38.89 4.78 7.40
N ASN A 272 -39.18 5.29 8.60
CA ASN A 272 -38.20 5.35 9.69
C ASN A 272 -37.71 3.96 10.13
N GLN A 273 -38.57 2.94 10.13
CA GLN A 273 -38.18 1.59 10.50
C GLN A 273 -37.27 0.95 9.44
N PHE A 274 -37.62 1.04 8.16
CA PHE A 274 -36.77 0.61 7.04
C PHE A 274 -35.40 1.30 7.09
N TRP A 275 -35.37 2.61 7.37
CA TRP A 275 -34.14 3.37 7.52
C TRP A 275 -33.30 2.98 8.73
N ARG A 276 -33.94 2.59 9.84
CA ARG A 276 -33.20 2.02 10.99
C ARG A 276 -32.55 0.70 10.59
N TRP A 277 -33.27 -0.22 9.94
CA TRP A 277 -32.68 -1.47 9.43
C TRP A 277 -31.53 -1.22 8.46
N PHE A 278 -31.71 -0.27 7.53
CA PHE A 278 -30.68 0.14 6.59
C PHE A 278 -29.44 0.72 7.29
N SER A 279 -29.65 1.59 8.29
CA SER A 279 -28.59 2.19 9.09
C SER A 279 -27.82 1.16 9.92
N TRP A 280 -28.52 0.16 10.50
CA TRP A 280 -27.88 -0.97 11.19
C TRP A 280 -27.05 -1.83 10.23
N GLY A 281 -27.57 -2.13 9.05
CA GLY A 281 -26.83 -2.85 8.01
C GLY A 281 -25.58 -2.10 7.57
N ALA A 282 -25.68 -0.79 7.37
CA ALA A 282 -24.53 0.03 7.02
C ALA A 282 -23.53 0.20 8.18
N ALA A 283 -23.99 0.29 9.43
CA ALA A 283 -23.12 0.30 10.60
C ALA A 283 -22.36 -1.03 10.77
N PHE A 284 -23.02 -2.16 10.47
CA PHE A 284 -22.37 -3.46 10.41
C PHE A 284 -21.30 -3.51 9.31
N LEU A 285 -21.63 -3.04 8.10
CA LEU A 285 -20.67 -2.97 6.99
C LEU A 285 -19.50 -2.02 7.28
N LEU A 286 -19.74 -0.92 8.01
CA LEU A 286 -18.68 -0.04 8.50
C LEU A 286 -17.76 -0.77 9.50
N GLY A 287 -18.34 -1.49 10.47
CA GLY A 287 -17.58 -2.28 11.42
C GLY A 287 -16.70 -3.31 10.71
N LEU A 288 -17.28 -4.01 9.73
CA LEU A 288 -16.55 -4.95 8.87
C LEU A 288 -15.43 -4.23 8.09
N TRP A 289 -15.73 -3.09 7.46
CA TRP A 289 -14.76 -2.28 6.72
C TRP A 289 -13.57 -1.87 7.59
N LEU A 290 -13.81 -1.36 8.80
CA LEU A 290 -12.76 -0.95 9.75
C LEU A 290 -11.87 -2.12 10.18
N ILE A 291 -12.46 -3.30 10.42
CA ILE A 291 -11.72 -4.52 10.75
C ILE A 291 -10.84 -4.94 9.57
N LEU A 292 -11.38 -4.90 8.35
CA LEU A 292 -10.66 -5.28 7.14
C LEU A 292 -9.50 -4.33 6.84
N GLU A 293 -9.69 -3.02 6.99
CA GLU A 293 -8.63 -2.03 6.81
C GLU A 293 -7.53 -2.17 7.88
N SER A 294 -7.92 -2.42 9.14
CA SER A 294 -6.98 -2.66 10.23
C SER A 294 -6.11 -3.90 9.97
N ASN A 295 -6.72 -4.99 9.50
CA ASN A 295 -5.99 -6.20 9.11
C ASN A 295 -5.11 -5.96 7.89
N SER A 296 -5.59 -5.22 6.89
CA SER A 296 -4.82 -4.87 5.70
C SER A 296 -3.56 -4.05 6.06
N TYR A 297 -3.67 -3.12 7.00
CA TYR A 297 -2.54 -2.33 7.48
C TYR A 297 -1.51 -3.20 8.22
N ARG A 298 -1.97 -4.10 9.10
CA ARG A 298 -1.10 -5.06 9.81
C ARG A 298 -0.32 -5.96 8.83
N THR A 299 -1.01 -6.52 7.83
CA THR A 299 -0.36 -7.32 6.78
C THR A 299 0.64 -6.50 5.98
N GLY A 300 0.32 -5.23 5.69
CA GLY A 300 1.21 -4.35 4.92
C GLY A 300 2.48 -4.01 5.68
N LEU A 301 2.40 -3.75 6.99
CA LEU A 301 3.58 -3.56 7.84
C LEU A 301 4.49 -4.79 7.84
N GLY A 302 3.92 -5.99 7.97
CA GLY A 302 4.68 -7.24 7.85
C GLY A 302 5.31 -7.40 6.46
N GLY A 303 4.55 -7.09 5.40
CA GLY A 303 5.02 -7.09 4.02
C GLY A 303 6.19 -6.12 3.80
N MET A 304 6.15 -4.92 4.38
CA MET A 304 7.24 -3.94 4.27
C MET A 304 8.54 -4.50 4.85
N GLN A 305 8.48 -5.20 6.00
CA GLN A 305 9.66 -5.80 6.60
C GLN A 305 10.26 -6.89 5.70
N ILE A 306 9.43 -7.71 5.08
CA ILE A 306 9.85 -8.76 4.14
C ILE A 306 10.46 -8.14 2.88
N LEU A 307 9.77 -7.18 2.26
CA LEU A 307 10.25 -6.49 1.06
C LEU A 307 11.58 -5.78 1.32
N ASN A 308 11.69 -5.08 2.45
CA ASN A 308 12.92 -4.39 2.84
C ASN A 308 14.10 -5.37 3.02
N ARG A 309 13.87 -6.57 3.55
CA ARG A 309 14.90 -7.63 3.59
C ARG A 309 15.28 -8.10 2.18
N GLN A 310 14.30 -8.35 1.31
CA GLN A 310 14.55 -8.77 -0.08
C GLN A 310 15.34 -7.72 -0.88
N LEU A 311 14.98 -6.44 -0.74
CA LEU A 311 15.68 -5.34 -1.40
C LEU A 311 17.13 -5.23 -0.94
N ARG A 312 17.40 -5.38 0.37
CA ARG A 312 18.76 -5.38 0.90
C ARG A 312 19.56 -6.61 0.48
N LEU A 313 18.91 -7.76 0.37
CA LEU A 313 19.54 -8.96 -0.15
C LEU A 313 19.94 -8.79 -1.62
N GLY A 314 19.02 -8.34 -2.47
CA GLY A 314 19.33 -8.06 -3.87
C GLY A 314 20.43 -7.02 -4.00
N LYS A 315 20.37 -5.96 -3.20
CA LYS A 315 21.43 -4.95 -3.13
C LYS A 315 22.78 -5.56 -2.71
N ALA A 316 22.81 -6.55 -1.81
CA ALA A 316 24.03 -7.26 -1.43
C ALA A 316 24.60 -8.04 -2.62
N CYS A 317 23.75 -8.80 -3.32
CA CYS A 317 24.12 -9.57 -4.51
C CYS A 317 24.68 -8.66 -5.62
N VAL A 318 24.09 -7.48 -5.83
CA VAL A 318 24.61 -6.47 -6.77
C VAL A 318 25.98 -5.96 -6.33
N THR A 319 26.07 -5.47 -5.09
CA THR A 319 27.29 -4.86 -4.53
C THR A 319 28.48 -5.82 -4.56
N LEU A 320 28.25 -7.09 -4.23
CA LEU A 320 29.27 -8.14 -4.16
C LEU A 320 29.47 -8.90 -5.47
N SER A 321 28.65 -8.65 -6.51
CA SER A 321 28.69 -9.41 -7.77
C SER A 321 30.06 -9.54 -8.44
N PRO A 322 31.00 -8.55 -8.36
CA PRO A 322 32.33 -8.73 -8.95
C PRO A 322 33.21 -9.75 -8.22
N VAL A 323 32.96 -9.98 -6.92
CA VAL A 323 33.83 -10.77 -6.03
C VAL A 323 33.18 -12.06 -5.52
N ALA A 324 31.85 -12.10 -5.45
CA ALA A 324 31.06 -13.24 -5.05
C ALA A 324 29.78 -13.29 -5.89
N TYR A 325 29.81 -14.07 -6.96
CA TYR A 325 28.71 -14.11 -7.93
C TYR A 325 27.59 -15.05 -7.47
N ASP A 326 26.41 -14.49 -7.18
CA ASP A 326 25.19 -15.24 -6.87
C ASP A 326 24.13 -15.03 -7.97
N SER A 327 24.07 -15.97 -8.92
CA SER A 327 23.09 -15.91 -10.02
C SER A 327 21.65 -15.90 -9.53
N PHE A 328 21.35 -16.66 -8.47
CA PHE A 328 19.98 -16.78 -7.98
C PHE A 328 19.53 -15.47 -7.35
N GLY A 329 20.38 -14.86 -6.52
CA GLY A 329 20.09 -13.55 -5.93
C GLY A 329 19.95 -12.44 -6.96
N LEU A 330 20.79 -12.42 -7.99
CA LEU A 330 20.71 -11.45 -9.08
C LEU A 330 19.44 -11.64 -9.95
N GLN A 331 18.97 -12.87 -10.14
CA GLN A 331 17.72 -13.15 -10.87
C GLN A 331 16.48 -12.60 -10.15
N GLN A 332 16.51 -12.52 -8.81
CA GLN A 332 15.44 -11.89 -8.05
C GLN A 332 15.32 -10.38 -8.29
N ILE A 333 16.39 -9.75 -8.80
CA ILE A 333 16.44 -8.31 -9.09
C ILE A 333 16.05 -8.05 -10.54
N HIS A 334 16.65 -8.81 -11.46
CA HIS A 334 16.38 -8.69 -12.87
C HIS A 334 16.41 -10.06 -13.55
N PRO A 335 15.35 -10.47 -14.28
CA PRO A 335 15.28 -11.81 -14.87
C PRO A 335 16.36 -12.05 -15.94
N ASN A 336 16.78 -10.99 -16.65
CA ASN A 336 17.87 -11.07 -17.62
C ASN A 336 19.21 -10.73 -16.95
N LEU A 337 19.95 -11.78 -16.55
CA LEU A 337 21.28 -11.66 -15.92
C LEU A 337 22.35 -11.10 -16.85
N GLN A 338 22.26 -11.38 -18.15
CA GLN A 338 23.24 -10.88 -19.12
C GLN A 338 23.12 -9.36 -19.24
N LEU A 339 21.90 -8.86 -19.35
CA LEU A 339 21.60 -7.43 -19.35
C LEU A 339 22.09 -6.78 -18.05
N LEU A 340 21.77 -7.38 -16.90
CA LEU A 340 22.21 -6.86 -15.61
C LEU A 340 23.75 -6.73 -15.57
N ARG A 341 24.49 -7.79 -15.91
CA ARG A 341 25.96 -7.78 -15.95
C ARG A 341 26.52 -6.69 -16.88
N GLN A 342 25.88 -6.46 -18.03
CA GLN A 342 26.31 -5.43 -18.98
C GLN A 342 26.21 -4.01 -18.39
N TYR A 343 25.18 -3.75 -17.58
CA TYR A 343 24.91 -2.41 -17.05
C TYR A 343 25.45 -2.16 -15.64
N LEU A 344 25.87 -3.18 -14.88
CA LEU A 344 26.33 -3.00 -13.50
C LEU A 344 27.48 -1.99 -13.36
N ARG A 345 28.57 -2.17 -14.14
CA ARG A 345 29.72 -1.23 -14.11
C ARG A 345 29.33 0.18 -14.60
N PRO A 346 28.69 0.36 -15.78
CA PRO A 346 28.24 1.68 -16.20
C PRO A 346 27.34 2.40 -15.18
N LEU A 347 26.40 1.69 -14.55
CA LEU A 347 25.52 2.26 -13.53
C LEU A 347 26.28 2.62 -12.24
N ASN A 348 27.29 1.83 -11.88
CA ASN A 348 28.18 2.15 -10.78
C ASN A 348 29.00 3.41 -11.05
N ASP A 349 29.56 3.53 -12.26
CA ASP A 349 30.37 4.69 -12.66
C ASP A 349 29.55 5.98 -12.72
N LEU A 350 28.26 5.87 -13.04
CA LEU A 350 27.28 6.97 -12.98
C LEU A 350 26.84 7.33 -11.54
N GLY A 351 27.28 6.59 -10.52
CA GLY A 351 26.88 6.79 -9.13
C GLY A 351 25.45 6.37 -8.79
N VAL A 352 24.81 5.57 -9.66
CA VAL A 352 23.44 5.07 -9.45
C VAL A 352 23.42 3.93 -8.42
N ILE A 353 24.47 3.11 -8.40
CA ILE A 353 24.62 2.01 -7.45
C ILE A 353 25.23 2.56 -6.15
N ASN A 354 24.49 2.46 -5.04
CA ASN A 354 24.93 2.92 -3.73
C ASN A 354 24.60 1.88 -2.64
N PRO A 355 25.59 1.34 -1.90
CA PRO A 355 27.03 1.64 -2.00
C PRO A 355 27.62 1.10 -3.31
N PRO A 356 28.78 1.63 -3.74
CA PRO A 356 29.41 1.21 -4.99
C PRO A 356 29.81 -0.26 -4.96
N LEU A 357 30.00 -0.83 -6.15
CA LEU A 357 30.45 -2.22 -6.32
C LEU A 357 31.78 -2.47 -5.60
N ILE A 358 31.87 -3.60 -4.93
CA ILE A 358 33.12 -4.07 -4.30
C ILE A 358 33.92 -4.83 -5.35
N GLU A 359 35.04 -4.25 -5.79
CA GLU A 359 35.87 -4.83 -6.86
C GLU A 359 37.03 -5.70 -6.34
N THR A 360 37.33 -5.64 -5.05
CA THR A 360 38.44 -6.39 -4.45
C THR A 360 37.96 -7.65 -3.73
N PRO A 361 38.50 -8.84 -4.03
CA PRO A 361 38.16 -10.07 -3.32
C PRO A 361 38.83 -10.15 -1.93
N ASN A 362 39.64 -9.16 -1.54
CA ASN A 362 40.26 -9.12 -0.22
C ASN A 362 39.26 -8.62 0.83
N LEU A 363 38.72 -9.53 1.63
CA LEU A 363 37.76 -9.17 2.70
C LEU A 363 38.33 -8.20 3.72
N ALA A 364 39.65 -8.16 3.94
CA ALA A 364 40.23 -7.19 4.89
C ALA A 364 40.13 -5.74 4.39
N ALA A 365 39.92 -5.51 3.08
CA ALA A 365 39.82 -4.15 2.52
C ALA A 365 38.49 -3.46 2.85
N PHE A 366 37.42 -4.23 3.08
CA PHE A 366 36.08 -3.71 3.41
C PHE A 366 35.47 -4.41 4.62
N GLY A 367 36.27 -5.23 5.32
CA GLY A 367 35.86 -6.04 6.44
C GLY A 367 36.56 -5.64 7.73
N SER A 368 35.85 -5.74 8.85
CA SER A 368 36.40 -5.57 10.20
C SER A 368 36.40 -6.90 10.95
N ARG A 369 37.44 -7.13 11.75
CA ARG A 369 37.45 -8.19 12.78
C ARG A 369 36.91 -7.70 14.12
N ASP A 370 36.79 -6.38 14.28
CA ASP A 370 36.16 -5.79 15.45
C ASP A 370 34.63 -5.83 15.30
N LEU A 371 34.04 -6.72 16.09
CA LEU A 371 32.60 -6.94 16.20
C LEU A 371 31.96 -6.02 17.24
N ALA A 372 32.74 -5.43 18.16
CA ALA A 372 32.25 -4.88 19.41
C ALA A 372 31.19 -3.79 19.17
N GLY A 373 29.95 -4.10 19.53
CA GLY A 373 28.81 -3.19 19.40
C GLY A 373 28.27 -2.99 17.99
N VAL A 374 28.90 -3.56 16.94
CA VAL A 374 28.48 -3.37 15.55
C VAL A 374 27.75 -4.59 14.99
N ALA A 375 28.35 -5.77 15.10
CA ALA A 375 27.81 -7.03 14.59
C ALA A 375 28.06 -8.16 15.59
N GLU A 376 27.16 -9.15 15.62
CA GLU A 376 27.32 -10.36 16.43
C GLU A 376 26.83 -11.56 15.63
N GLY A 377 27.31 -12.74 15.96
CA GLY A 377 26.89 -13.95 15.28
C GLY A 377 27.77 -15.13 15.64
N GLN A 378 27.52 -16.25 14.99
CA GLN A 378 28.30 -17.47 15.19
C GLN A 378 28.17 -18.36 13.96
N TRP A 379 29.26 -19.01 13.56
CA TRP A 379 29.21 -20.21 12.73
C TRP A 379 29.07 -21.42 13.67
N ASP A 380 27.88 -22.02 13.67
CA ASP A 380 27.47 -23.06 14.62
C ASP A 380 27.97 -24.44 14.19
N SER A 381 27.80 -24.80 12.91
CA SER A 381 28.13 -26.14 12.43
C SER A 381 28.62 -26.18 10.98
N TRP A 382 29.49 -27.15 10.71
CA TRP A 382 29.92 -27.57 9.37
C TRP A 382 29.80 -29.09 9.27
N THR A 383 28.80 -29.56 8.53
CA THR A 383 28.36 -30.95 8.54
C THR A 383 28.22 -31.51 7.13
N TRP A 384 28.55 -32.79 6.97
CA TRP A 384 28.25 -33.55 5.76
C TRP A 384 26.83 -34.11 5.86
N GLU A 385 25.93 -33.68 4.97
CA GLU A 385 24.52 -34.09 4.96
C GLU A 385 24.20 -34.82 3.66
N SER A 386 23.64 -36.03 3.76
CA SER A 386 23.25 -36.84 2.59
C SER A 386 21.98 -36.33 1.90
N LYS A 387 21.21 -35.48 2.58
CA LYS A 387 20.02 -34.84 2.05
C LYS A 387 19.89 -33.47 2.69
N VAL A 388 19.94 -32.43 1.87
CA VAL A 388 19.78 -31.05 2.33
C VAL A 388 18.40 -30.55 1.93
N VAL A 389 17.69 -29.98 2.90
CA VAL A 389 16.46 -29.24 2.65
C VAL A 389 16.76 -27.77 2.92
N LEU A 390 16.96 -27.01 1.85
CA LEU A 390 17.01 -25.56 1.93
C LEU A 390 15.56 -25.03 1.95
N LYS A 391 15.32 -23.99 2.74
CA LYS A 391 14.00 -23.34 2.76
C LYS A 391 13.77 -22.51 1.51
N ASP A 392 12.50 -22.18 1.28
CA ASP A 392 12.10 -21.23 0.23
C ASP A 392 12.95 -19.97 0.27
N ARG A 393 13.37 -19.50 -0.91
CA ARG A 393 14.23 -18.33 -1.11
C ARG A 393 15.68 -18.51 -0.66
N GLN A 394 16.23 -19.72 -0.66
CA GLN A 394 17.68 -19.91 -0.67
C GLN A 394 18.16 -20.34 -2.06
N ARG A 395 19.47 -20.22 -2.30
CA ARG A 395 20.10 -20.65 -3.55
C ARG A 395 19.72 -22.12 -3.84
N PRO A 396 19.19 -22.45 -5.03
CA PRO A 396 18.94 -23.83 -5.41
C PRO A 396 20.22 -24.65 -5.37
N LEU A 397 20.14 -25.87 -4.86
CA LEU A 397 21.27 -26.79 -4.84
C LEU A 397 21.60 -27.25 -6.25
N SER A 398 22.87 -27.18 -6.61
CA SER A 398 23.40 -27.96 -7.72
C SER A 398 23.43 -29.43 -7.29
N HIS A 399 22.88 -30.31 -8.13
CA HIS A 399 22.77 -31.75 -7.85
C HIS A 399 22.13 -32.05 -6.47
N PRO A 400 20.85 -31.70 -6.24
CA PRO A 400 20.17 -31.91 -4.96
C PRO A 400 20.13 -33.37 -4.49
N GLU A 401 20.36 -34.31 -5.40
CA GLU A 401 20.48 -35.75 -5.16
C GLU A 401 21.81 -36.16 -4.51
N LEU A 402 22.85 -35.33 -4.63
CA LEU A 402 24.16 -35.61 -4.08
C LEU A 402 24.27 -35.11 -2.63
N PRO A 403 25.18 -35.69 -1.82
CA PRO A 403 25.48 -35.17 -0.50
C PRO A 403 26.21 -33.82 -0.57
N HIS A 404 25.92 -32.93 0.39
CA HIS A 404 26.53 -31.60 0.47
C HIS A 404 27.19 -31.36 1.83
N TRP A 405 28.18 -30.48 1.84
CA TRP A 405 28.63 -29.82 3.06
C TRP A 405 27.70 -28.67 3.40
N VAL A 406 27.22 -28.62 4.63
CA VAL A 406 26.26 -27.62 5.09
C VAL A 406 26.87 -26.78 6.21
N ALA A 407 26.95 -25.47 5.97
CA ALA A 407 27.30 -24.46 6.96
C ALA A 407 26.02 -23.86 7.53
N LYS A 408 25.91 -23.79 8.86
CA LYS A 408 24.79 -23.14 9.56
C LYS A 408 25.32 -22.20 10.64
N GLY A 409 24.59 -21.12 10.86
CA GLY A 409 24.92 -20.17 11.91
C GLY A 409 23.84 -19.10 12.07
N TRP A 410 24.20 -18.03 12.76
CA TRP A 410 23.40 -16.81 12.85
C TRP A 410 24.27 -15.56 12.78
N ALA A 411 23.67 -14.45 12.36
CA ALA A 411 24.36 -13.17 12.22
C ALA A 411 23.39 -11.98 12.36
N ILE A 412 23.80 -10.99 13.15
CA ILE A 412 23.06 -9.75 13.40
C ILE A 412 23.97 -8.53 13.29
N LEU A 413 23.38 -7.38 12.94
CA LEU A 413 23.99 -6.07 12.94
C LEU A 413 23.39 -5.27 14.11
N ARG A 414 24.01 -5.40 15.29
CA ARG A 414 23.48 -4.89 16.56
C ARG A 414 23.26 -3.37 16.53
N ARG A 415 24.21 -2.61 15.98
CA ARG A 415 24.09 -1.14 15.84
C ARG A 415 22.90 -0.73 14.98
N SER A 416 22.60 -1.52 13.95
CA SER A 416 21.52 -1.26 13.00
C SER A 416 20.18 -1.87 13.45
N GLY A 417 20.14 -2.56 14.60
CA GLY A 417 18.93 -3.17 15.15
C GLY A 417 18.28 -4.22 14.25
N ARG A 418 19.06 -4.92 13.42
CA ARG A 418 18.55 -5.87 12.42
C ARG A 418 19.47 -7.07 12.20
N SER A 419 18.96 -8.15 11.64
CA SER A 419 19.79 -9.26 11.15
C SER A 419 20.76 -8.81 10.07
N ALA A 420 21.87 -9.52 9.89
CA ALA A 420 22.75 -9.30 8.75
C ALA A 420 22.00 -9.52 7.43
N ASP A 421 22.38 -8.80 6.37
CA ASP A 421 21.66 -8.86 5.10
C ASP A 421 22.01 -10.16 4.35
N VAL A 422 23.30 -10.49 4.35
CA VAL A 422 23.86 -11.77 3.89
C VAL A 422 25.06 -12.12 4.78
N VAL A 423 25.47 -13.39 4.75
CA VAL A 423 26.76 -13.83 5.30
C VAL A 423 27.67 -14.24 4.15
N ILE A 424 28.86 -13.66 4.10
CA ILE A 424 29.90 -14.04 3.14
C ILE A 424 30.68 -15.20 3.75
N LEU A 425 30.64 -16.34 3.09
CA LEU A 425 31.52 -17.46 3.39
C LEU A 425 32.81 -17.27 2.60
N ALA A 426 33.93 -17.48 3.26
CA ALA A 426 35.25 -17.15 2.73
C ALA A 426 36.26 -18.25 3.03
N ALA A 427 37.23 -18.41 2.14
CA ALA A 427 38.38 -19.29 2.30
C ALA A 427 39.65 -18.46 2.39
N ARG A 428 40.57 -18.84 3.29
CA ARG A 428 41.87 -18.19 3.39
C ARG A 428 42.79 -18.68 2.27
N ASP A 429 43.25 -17.78 1.43
CA ASP A 429 44.26 -18.12 0.43
C ASP A 429 45.55 -18.58 1.13
N PRO A 430 46.03 -19.82 0.89
CA PRO A 430 47.19 -20.35 1.61
C PRO A 430 48.48 -19.55 1.38
N LYS A 431 48.61 -18.89 0.23
CA LYS A 431 49.81 -18.13 -0.17
C LYS A 431 49.77 -16.71 0.35
N THR A 432 48.63 -16.04 0.19
CA THR A 432 48.49 -14.61 0.53
C THR A 432 47.95 -14.38 1.94
N GLN A 433 47.44 -15.42 2.60
CA GLN A 433 46.78 -15.37 3.92
C GLN A 433 45.57 -14.41 3.97
N VAL A 434 45.01 -14.09 2.81
CA VAL A 434 43.84 -13.22 2.65
C VAL A 434 42.58 -14.08 2.59
N ASP A 435 41.56 -13.69 3.35
CA ASP A 435 40.23 -14.31 3.28
C ASP A 435 39.51 -13.81 2.01
N ARG A 436 39.14 -14.75 1.12
CA ARG A 436 38.45 -14.47 -0.16
C ARG A 436 37.04 -15.04 -0.15
N PRO A 437 36.02 -14.30 -0.65
CA PRO A 437 34.66 -14.83 -0.77
C PRO A 437 34.60 -16.09 -1.63
N ILE A 438 33.84 -17.08 -1.18
CA ILE A 438 33.51 -18.29 -1.93
C ILE A 438 32.01 -18.41 -2.20
N ALA A 439 31.16 -17.91 -1.29
CA ALA A 439 29.71 -17.90 -1.47
C ALA A 439 29.00 -16.90 -0.56
N LEU A 440 27.74 -16.63 -0.90
CA LEU A 440 26.81 -15.85 -0.09
C LEU A 440 25.77 -16.77 0.53
N ALA A 441 25.64 -16.72 1.85
CA ALA A 441 24.60 -17.39 2.61
C ALA A 441 23.51 -16.37 2.97
N TRP A 442 22.26 -16.69 2.63
CA TRP A 442 21.13 -15.79 2.87
C TRP A 442 20.66 -15.91 4.32
N VAL A 443 20.43 -14.77 4.98
CA VAL A 443 20.03 -14.72 6.40
C VAL A 443 18.51 -14.78 6.51
N THR A 444 17.96 -15.98 6.31
CA THR A 444 16.51 -16.23 6.22
C THR A 444 15.99 -17.23 7.25
N GLU A 445 16.87 -17.85 8.04
CA GLU A 445 16.50 -18.90 8.98
C GLU A 445 15.97 -18.35 10.31
N SER A 446 14.98 -19.05 10.87
CA SER A 446 14.39 -18.72 12.16
C SER A 446 15.29 -19.17 13.31
N ARG A 447 15.55 -18.26 14.25
CA ARG A 447 16.38 -18.43 15.46
C ARG A 447 15.66 -17.88 16.69
N PRO A 448 14.71 -18.66 17.27
CA PRO A 448 14.00 -18.27 18.48
C PRO A 448 14.93 -18.04 19.68
N ASP A 449 16.03 -18.78 19.73
CA ASP A 449 17.10 -18.68 20.75
C ASP A 449 17.81 -17.31 20.68
N VAL A 450 18.16 -16.84 19.48
CA VAL A 450 18.75 -15.51 19.27
C VAL A 450 17.73 -14.42 19.59
N ALA A 451 16.47 -14.60 19.20
CA ALA A 451 15.40 -13.65 19.51
C ALA A 451 15.13 -13.51 21.02
N HIS A 452 15.22 -14.61 21.76
CA HIS A 452 15.08 -14.58 23.22
C HIS A 452 16.20 -13.78 23.89
N LYS A 453 17.42 -13.86 23.36
CA LYS A 453 18.59 -13.16 23.91
C LYS A 453 18.67 -11.68 23.51
N PHE A 454 18.36 -11.36 22.26
CA PHE A 454 18.63 -10.03 21.68
C PHE A 454 17.38 -9.23 21.31
N GLY A 455 16.20 -9.85 21.31
CA GLY A 455 14.93 -9.22 20.97
C GLY A 455 14.22 -9.85 19.78
N ALA A 456 12.90 -9.65 19.70
CA ALA A 456 12.03 -10.32 18.72
C ALA A 456 12.39 -10.06 17.25
N ASP A 457 12.99 -8.90 16.95
CA ASP A 457 13.40 -8.52 15.59
C ASP A 457 14.49 -9.43 15.00
N PHE A 458 15.26 -10.09 15.86
CA PHE A 458 16.31 -11.05 15.48
C PHE A 458 15.81 -12.48 15.32
N ARG A 459 14.49 -12.71 15.33
CA ARG A 459 13.91 -14.04 15.09
C ARG A 459 14.34 -14.63 13.76
N VAL A 460 14.56 -13.82 12.73
CA VAL A 460 15.03 -14.30 11.43
C VAL A 460 16.44 -13.76 11.22
N SER A 461 17.41 -14.44 11.83
CA SER A 461 18.84 -14.10 11.88
C SER A 461 19.76 -15.27 11.57
N GLY A 462 19.19 -16.47 11.35
CA GLY A 462 19.96 -17.64 10.98
C GLY A 462 20.31 -17.63 9.50
N TRP A 463 21.41 -18.27 9.15
CA TRP A 463 21.84 -18.47 7.78
C TRP A 463 22.24 -19.92 7.55
N GLN A 464 22.07 -20.38 6.32
CA GLN A 464 22.48 -21.70 5.86
C GLN A 464 23.05 -21.59 4.46
N ALA A 465 24.11 -22.34 4.20
CA ALA A 465 24.67 -22.54 2.87
C ALA A 465 25.10 -24.00 2.71
N ALA A 466 24.97 -24.50 1.49
CA ALA A 466 25.30 -25.87 1.14
C ALA A 466 26.18 -25.88 -0.10
N PHE A 467 27.13 -26.81 -0.10
CA PHE A 467 28.22 -26.87 -1.07
C PHE A 467 28.41 -28.29 -1.57
N THR A 468 28.56 -28.46 -2.88
CA THR A 468 29.21 -29.67 -3.39
C THR A 468 30.73 -29.55 -3.21
N PRO A 469 31.48 -30.67 -3.16
CA PRO A 469 32.94 -30.63 -3.05
C PRO A 469 33.61 -29.78 -4.14
N GLU A 470 33.04 -29.72 -5.36
CA GLU A 470 33.57 -28.95 -6.49
C GLU A 470 33.50 -27.43 -6.29
N GLU A 471 32.53 -26.95 -5.49
CA GLU A 471 32.37 -25.54 -5.16
C GLU A 471 33.36 -25.07 -4.09
N LEU A 472 34.06 -26.00 -3.43
CA LEU A 472 35.04 -25.71 -2.39
C LEU A 472 36.48 -25.64 -2.95
N PRO A 473 37.39 -24.95 -2.23
CA PRO A 473 38.79 -24.87 -2.62
C PRO A 473 39.43 -26.24 -2.85
N ALA A 474 40.30 -26.35 -3.85
CA ALA A 474 40.99 -27.63 -4.13
C ALA A 474 41.98 -27.99 -3.01
N GLU A 475 42.71 -26.98 -2.53
CA GLU A 475 43.74 -27.11 -1.50
C GLU A 475 43.15 -27.02 -0.08
N PRO A 476 43.82 -27.60 0.93
CA PRO A 476 43.45 -27.43 2.32
C PRO A 476 43.49 -25.97 2.76
N THR A 477 42.46 -25.49 3.46
CA THR A 477 42.35 -24.08 3.87
C THR A 477 41.41 -23.88 5.06
N GLU A 478 41.58 -22.74 5.72
CA GLU A 478 40.65 -22.24 6.73
C GLU A 478 39.45 -21.56 6.09
N LEU A 479 38.26 -21.92 6.56
CA LEU A 479 37.00 -21.30 6.22
C LEU A 479 36.54 -20.35 7.32
N SER A 480 36.02 -19.19 6.92
CA SER A 480 35.44 -18.20 7.82
C SER A 480 34.11 -17.66 7.31
N ALA A 481 33.31 -17.09 8.21
CA ALA A 481 32.02 -16.48 7.89
C ALA A 481 32.05 -15.00 8.28
N TRP A 482 31.41 -14.14 7.49
CA TRP A 482 31.38 -12.70 7.70
C TRP A 482 29.96 -12.15 7.54
N ALA A 483 29.44 -11.48 8.56
CA ALA A 483 28.19 -10.74 8.46
C ALA A 483 28.37 -9.52 7.56
N PHE A 484 27.51 -9.32 6.57
CA PHE A 484 27.60 -8.19 5.66
C PHE A 484 26.50 -7.15 5.93
N ASP A 485 26.90 -5.89 6.05
CA ASP A 485 26.01 -4.72 6.07
C ASP A 485 25.99 -4.08 4.68
N THR A 486 24.91 -4.34 3.96
CA THR A 486 24.72 -3.87 2.59
C THR A 486 24.59 -2.35 2.49
N ASN A 487 24.17 -1.67 3.56
CA ASN A 487 24.05 -0.21 3.53
C ASN A 487 25.40 0.49 3.66
N GLN A 488 26.39 -0.17 4.28
CA GLN A 488 27.72 0.39 4.49
C GLN A 488 28.78 -0.22 3.55
N ALA A 489 28.42 -1.26 2.79
CA ALA A 489 29.36 -2.11 2.05
C ALA A 489 30.49 -2.63 2.97
N ARG A 490 30.14 -3.04 4.19
CA ARG A 490 31.10 -3.53 5.19
C ARG A 490 30.82 -4.95 5.62
N ALA A 491 31.87 -5.75 5.75
CA ALA A 491 31.82 -7.09 6.28
C ALA A 491 32.34 -7.13 7.73
N TYR A 492 31.85 -8.06 8.54
CA TYR A 492 32.27 -8.25 9.94
C TYR A 492 32.52 -9.72 10.19
N ARG A 493 33.76 -10.10 10.52
CA ARG A 493 34.15 -11.51 10.69
C ARG A 493 33.44 -12.11 11.89
N LEU A 494 32.67 -13.17 11.68
CA LEU A 494 31.99 -13.90 12.75
C LEU A 494 33.01 -14.73 13.55
N PRO A 495 32.72 -15.02 14.83
CA PRO A 495 33.52 -15.96 15.60
C PRO A 495 33.36 -17.38 15.05
N ASN A 496 34.41 -18.16 15.27
CA ASN A 496 34.63 -19.52 14.80
C ASN A 496 35.07 -19.65 13.34
N GLN A 497 35.88 -20.68 13.11
CA GLN A 497 36.42 -21.07 11.82
C GLN A 497 36.46 -22.59 11.71
N PHE A 498 36.47 -23.07 10.47
CA PHE A 498 36.48 -24.50 10.15
C PHE A 498 37.63 -24.83 9.21
N TRP A 499 38.19 -26.03 9.35
CA TRP A 499 39.27 -26.48 8.50
C TRP A 499 38.73 -27.35 7.37
N TRP A 500 39.02 -26.93 6.14
CA TRP A 500 38.76 -27.70 4.94
C TRP A 500 40.01 -28.49 4.56
N PRO A 501 39.95 -29.85 4.47
CA PRO A 501 41.11 -30.67 4.16
C PRO A 501 41.50 -30.70 2.68
N GLY A 502 40.81 -29.98 1.80
CA GLY A 502 41.04 -30.02 0.34
C GLY A 502 40.21 -31.11 -0.35
N ARG A 503 39.93 -30.92 -1.65
CA ARG A 503 39.04 -31.80 -2.44
C ARG A 503 39.51 -33.26 -2.51
N GLY A 504 40.82 -33.47 -2.68
CA GLY A 504 41.40 -34.82 -2.85
C GLY A 504 41.42 -35.67 -1.58
N ALA A 505 41.21 -35.07 -0.40
CA ALA A 505 41.20 -35.78 0.87
C ALA A 505 39.79 -36.24 1.31
N VAL A 506 38.77 -35.95 0.51
CA VAL A 506 37.35 -36.27 0.79
C VAL A 506 37.00 -37.65 0.22
N GLU A 507 37.66 -38.70 0.70
CA GLU A 507 37.10 -40.06 0.55
C GLU A 507 35.93 -40.16 1.53
N THR A 508 34.69 -40.10 1.00
CA THR A 508 33.39 -40.27 1.68
C THR A 508 33.44 -40.09 3.21
N PRO A 509 33.21 -38.86 3.73
CA PRO A 509 33.21 -38.65 5.17
C PRO A 509 31.99 -39.33 5.77
N GLY A 510 32.18 -40.47 6.45
CA GLY A 510 31.15 -41.02 7.33
C GLY A 510 30.81 -39.98 8.40
N SER A 511 29.59 -39.46 8.41
CA SER A 511 28.93 -38.60 9.44
C SER A 511 29.82 -37.66 10.30
N LYS A 512 30.92 -37.14 9.78
CA LYS A 512 31.85 -36.29 10.55
C LYS A 512 31.26 -34.88 10.67
N THR A 513 30.73 -34.57 11.85
CA THR A 513 30.43 -33.20 12.26
C THR A 513 31.73 -32.56 12.75
N GLN A 514 32.19 -31.50 12.08
CA GLN A 514 33.22 -30.66 12.68
C GLN A 514 32.55 -29.72 13.68
N LYS A 515 33.12 -29.62 14.89
CA LYS A 515 32.73 -28.60 15.87
C LYS A 515 33.58 -27.36 15.63
N ALA A 516 32.94 -26.20 15.75
CA ALA A 516 33.58 -24.90 15.57
C ALA A 516 34.78 -24.76 16.51
N SER A 517 35.93 -24.36 15.96
CA SER A 517 37.10 -24.01 16.77
C SER A 517 36.99 -22.53 17.15
N ALA A 518 37.02 -22.23 18.45
CA ALA A 518 37.00 -20.85 18.93
C ALA A 518 38.29 -20.13 18.49
N VAL A 519 38.15 -18.86 18.09
CA VAL A 519 39.31 -17.99 17.87
C VAL A 519 39.89 -17.67 19.27
N PRO A 520 41.20 -17.83 19.52
CA PRO A 520 41.82 -17.43 20.77
C PRO A 520 41.72 -15.92 21.02
#